data_AF-W1XG53-F1
#
_entry.id   AF-W1XG53-F1
#
_cell.length_a   1.000
_cell.length_b   1.000
_cell.length_c   1.000
_cell.angle_alpha   90.00
_cell.angle_beta   90.00
_cell.angle_gamma   90.00
#
_symmetry.space_group_name_H-M   'P 1'
#
loop_
_entity.id
_entity.type
_entity.pdbx_description
1 polymer ?
#
loop_
_entity_poly.entity_id
_entity_poly.type
_entity_poly.pdbx_seq_one_letter_code
_entity_poly.pdbx_strand_id
1 'polypeptide(L)' 'SGYHIIQSKIAIGSGMIFGKGIFNGTQSQLNFLPENHTDFIFSVIGEEFGFVGCIVVLLLLFMLIYRSIQVAYTCNDN' A
#
# COMPACT_ATOMS: atom_id res chain seq x y z
N SER A 1 7.88 7.44 -19.27
CA SER A 1 7.93 6.72 -17.99
C SER A 1 7.35 7.45 -16.78
N GLY A 2 6.86 8.70 -16.88
CA GLY A 2 6.28 9.42 -15.71
C GLY A 2 4.76 9.27 -15.50
N TYR A 3 4.04 8.73 -16.49
CA TYR A 3 2.57 8.67 -16.47
C TYR A 3 2.04 7.73 -15.37
N HIS A 4 2.71 6.59 -15.14
CA HIS A 4 2.31 5.63 -14.10
C HIS A 4 2.47 6.19 -12.69
N ILE A 5 3.51 7.00 -12.44
CA ILE A 5 3.74 7.65 -11.14
C ILE A 5 2.64 8.67 -10.85
N ILE A 6 2.25 9.45 -11.86
CA ILE A 6 1.19 10.46 -11.73
C ILE A 6 -0.16 9.78 -11.49
N GLN A 7 -0.49 8.71 -12.23
CA GLN A 7 -1.74 7.98 -12.01
C GLN A 7 -1.79 7.26 -10.65
N SER A 8 -0.68 6.68 -10.21
CA SER A 8 -0.57 6.08 -8.88
C SER A 8 -0.84 7.09 -7.76
N LYS A 9 -0.32 8.31 -7.89
CA LYS A 9 -0.58 9.41 -6.93
C LYS A 9 -2.04 9.85 -6.94
N ILE A 10 -2.69 9.88 -8.12
CA ILE A 10 -4.11 10.22 -8.25
C ILE A 10 -5.00 9.11 -7.68
N ALA A 11 -4.65 7.84 -7.86
CA ALA A 11 -5.38 6.70 -7.33
C ALA A 11 -5.44 6.73 -5.79
N ILE A 12 -4.29 6.91 -5.13
CA ILE A 12 -4.20 7.08 -3.67
C ILE A 12 -5.07 8.26 -3.21
N GLY A 13 -4.98 9.40 -3.91
CA GLY A 13 -5.76 10.59 -3.58
C GLY A 13 -7.27 10.42 -3.78
N SER A 14 -7.70 9.49 -4.64
CA SER A 14 -9.11 9.28 -4.95
C SER A 14 -9.88 8.40 -3.95
N GLY A 15 -9.17 7.67 -3.09
CA GLY A 15 -9.79 6.76 -2.11
C GLY A 15 -10.41 7.45 -0.89
N MET A 16 -10.22 8.76 -0.68
CA MET A 16 -10.77 9.48 0.47
C MET A 16 -10.47 8.77 1.82
N ILE A 17 -11.27 8.98 2.87
CA ILE A 17 -11.01 8.40 4.20
C ILE A 17 -11.34 6.90 4.24
N PHE A 18 -12.43 6.47 3.61
CA PHE A 18 -13.00 5.12 3.71
C PHE A 18 -12.79 4.23 2.48
N GLY A 19 -12.23 4.75 1.39
CA GLY A 19 -12.05 4.02 0.14
C GLY A 19 -13.25 4.12 -0.80
N LYS A 20 -13.06 3.64 -2.03
CA LYS A 20 -14.13 3.45 -3.02
C LYS A 20 -14.86 2.10 -2.88
N GLY A 21 -14.36 1.19 -2.06
CA GLY A 21 -14.88 -0.17 -1.88
C GLY A 21 -14.07 -1.22 -2.63
N ILE A 22 -14.06 -2.44 -2.06
CA ILE A 22 -13.30 -3.58 -2.57
C ILE A 22 -13.78 -3.94 -3.99
N PHE A 23 -12.86 -4.14 -4.92
CA PHE A 23 -13.08 -4.37 -6.35
C PHE A 23 -13.75 -3.23 -7.13
N ASN A 24 -13.91 -2.04 -6.53
CA ASN A 24 -14.40 -0.83 -7.21
C ASN A 24 -13.26 0.12 -7.58
N GLY A 25 -12.00 -0.34 -7.48
CA GLY A 25 -10.81 0.39 -7.89
C GLY A 25 -10.80 0.64 -9.39
N THR A 26 -11.22 1.85 -9.79
CA THR A 26 -11.29 2.27 -11.19
C THR A 26 -9.94 2.21 -11.92
N GLN A 27 -8.83 2.36 -11.19
CA GLN A 27 -7.47 2.25 -11.75
C GLN A 27 -6.85 0.86 -11.60
N SER A 28 -7.38 0.02 -10.69
CA SER A 28 -6.95 -1.38 -10.49
C SER A 28 -7.44 -2.30 -11.60
N GLN A 29 -8.67 -2.09 -12.07
CA GLN A 29 -9.35 -2.99 -13.02
C GLN A 29 -9.00 -2.73 -14.49
N LEU A 30 -8.42 -1.56 -14.80
CA LEU A 30 -8.20 -1.11 -16.17
C LEU A 30 -6.85 -1.56 -16.76
N ASN A 31 -6.45 -2.83 -16.58
CA ASN A 31 -5.42 -3.55 -17.38
C ASN A 31 -4.22 -2.73 -17.93
N PHE A 32 -3.71 -1.72 -17.21
CA PHE A 32 -2.67 -0.83 -17.76
C PHE A 32 -1.26 -1.30 -17.45
N LEU A 33 -1.09 -2.28 -16.55
CA LEU A 33 0.22 -2.83 -16.22
C LEU A 33 0.14 -4.36 -16.10
N PRO A 34 0.91 -5.12 -16.90
CA PRO A 34 0.88 -6.59 -16.89
C PRO A 34 1.51 -7.20 -15.63
N GLU A 35 2.14 -6.41 -14.75
CA GLU A 35 2.81 -6.87 -13.53
C GLU A 35 2.39 -6.05 -12.28
N ASN A 36 1.08 -6.02 -12.02
CA ASN A 36 0.46 -5.28 -10.91
C ASN A 36 0.59 -6.02 -9.55
N HIS A 37 1.78 -6.16 -8.97
CA HIS A 37 1.84 -6.75 -7.63
C HIS A 37 2.80 -6.18 -6.60
N THR A 38 3.87 -5.47 -6.98
CA THR A 38 4.92 -5.09 -6.01
C THR A 38 5.05 -3.58 -5.77
N ASP A 39 4.90 -2.75 -6.79
CA ASP A 39 5.12 -1.30 -6.72
C ASP A 39 3.83 -0.47 -6.64
N PHE A 40 2.70 -0.99 -7.12
CA PHE A 40 1.41 -0.29 -7.11
C PHE A 40 0.39 -0.80 -6.10
N ILE A 41 0.71 -1.85 -5.32
CA ILE A 41 -0.24 -2.42 -4.36
C ILE A 41 -0.65 -1.44 -3.27
N PHE A 42 0.26 -0.55 -2.86
CA PHE A 42 -0.05 0.51 -1.90
C PHE A 42 -1.08 1.50 -2.47
N SER A 43 -1.01 1.78 -3.78
CA SER A 43 -1.94 2.68 -4.44
C SER A 43 -3.33 2.08 -4.60
N VAL A 44 -3.40 0.78 -4.87
CA VAL A 44 -4.66 0.01 -4.90
C VAL A 44 -5.30 -0.01 -3.52
N ILE A 45 -4.53 -0.30 -2.47
CA ILE A 45 -5.03 -0.28 -1.09
C ILE A 45 -5.54 1.11 -0.71
N GLY A 46 -4.83 2.17 -1.10
CA GLY A 46 -5.26 3.54 -0.87
C GLY A 46 -6.54 3.91 -1.61
N GLU A 47 -6.75 3.41 -2.83
CA GLU A 47 -7.99 3.63 -3.59
C GLU A 47 -9.17 2.85 -3.02
N GLU A 48 -8.97 1.57 -2.67
CA GLU A 48 -10.05 0.66 -2.26
C GLU A 48 -10.43 0.78 -0.79
N PHE A 49 -9.44 0.88 0.10
CA PHE A 49 -9.62 0.96 1.56
C PHE A 49 -9.43 2.38 2.12
N GLY A 50 -9.00 3.33 1.28
CA GLY A 50 -8.83 4.72 1.69
C GLY A 50 -7.67 4.92 2.67
N PHE A 51 -7.70 6.07 3.33
CA PHE A 51 -6.70 6.47 4.33
C PHE A 51 -6.57 5.47 5.49
N VAL A 52 -7.69 4.88 5.94
CA VAL A 52 -7.69 3.91 7.04
C VAL A 52 -6.91 2.65 6.64
N GLY A 53 -7.11 2.12 5.43
CA GLY A 53 -6.35 0.98 4.93
C GLY A 53 -4.85 1.25 4.86
N CYS A 54 -4.48 2.44 4.37
CA CYS A 54 -3.07 2.87 4.33
C CYS A 54 -2.44 2.91 5.74
N ILE A 55 -3.13 3.45 6.74
CA ILE A 55 -2.64 3.48 8.13
C ILE A 55 -2.45 2.07 8.66
N VAL A 56 -3.41 1.17 8.46
CA VAL A 56 -3.33 -0.22 8.93
C VAL A 56 -2.11 -0.92 8.34
N VAL A 57 -1.85 -0.77 7.04
CA VAL A 57 -0.69 -1.35 6.37
C VAL A 57 0.63 -0.78 6.91
N LEU A 58 0.69 0.54 7.12
CA LEU A 58 1.86 1.18 7.71
C LEU A 58 2.13 0.69 9.15
N LEU A 59 1.08 0.53 9.96
CA LEU A 59 1.20 0.01 11.32
C LEU A 59 1.67 -1.44 11.34
N LEU A 60 1.17 -2.29 10.43
CA LEU A 60 1.62 -3.67 10.31
C LEU A 60 3.10 -3.76 9.90
N LEU A 61 3.52 -2.96 8.92
CA LEU A 61 4.93 -2.89 8.51
C LEU A 61 5.81 -2.37 9.65
N PHE A 62 5.35 -1.35 10.37
CA PHE A 62 6.06 -0.82 11.54
C PHE A 62 6.21 -1.89 12.63
N MET A 63 5.15 -2.63 12.94
CA MET A 63 5.18 -3.72 13.91
C MET A 63 6.14 -4.83 13.49
N LEU A 64 6.15 -5.18 12.20
CA LEU A 64 7.08 -6.17 11.65
C LEU A 64 8.53 -5.72 11.82
N ILE A 65 8.86 -4.49 11.42
CA ILE A 65 10.21 -3.93 11.57
C ILE A 65 10.61 -3.87 13.04
N TYR A 66 9.71 -3.41 13.92
CA TYR A 66 9.95 -3.36 15.36
C TYR A 66 10.27 -4.74 15.93
N ARG A 67 9.51 -5.77 15.57
CA ARG A 67 9.77 -7.16 15.97
C ARG A 67 11.11 -7.67 15.42
N SER A 68 11.42 -7.40 14.16
CA SER A 68 12.70 -7.79 13.55
C SER A 68 13.90 -7.17 14.26
N ILE A 69 13.80 -5.88 14.62
CA ILE A 69 14.82 -5.18 15.38
C ILE A 69 14.96 -5.78 16.78
N GLN A 70 13.84 -6.04 17.47
CA GLN A 70 13.85 -6.67 18.79
C GLN A 70 14.57 -8.03 18.75
N VAL A 71 14.26 -8.87 17.75
CA VAL A 71 14.92 -10.16 17.54
C VAL A 71 16.42 -9.96 17.26
N ALA A 72 16.78 -9.02 16.37
CA ALA A 72 18.18 -8.75 16.05
C ALA A 72 18.99 -8.30 17.29
N TYR A 73 18.40 -7.48 18.17
CA TYR A 73 19.03 -7.08 19.43
C TYR A 73 19.18 -8.26 20.39
N THR A 74 18.17 -9.12 20.52
CA THR A 74 18.26 -10.33 21.36
C THR A 74 19.29 -11.34 20.83
N CYS A 75 19.48 -11.42 19.51
CA CYS A 75 20.44 -12.34 18.90
C CYS A 75 21.91 -11.91 19.05
N ASN A 76 22.18 -10.62 19.27
CA ASN A 76 23.55 -10.10 19.43
C ASN A 76 24.06 -10.16 20.88
N ASP A 77 23.30 -10.80 21.78
CA ASP A 77 23.61 -10.97 23.20
C ASP A 77 24.02 -12.43 23.54
N ASN A 78 24.54 -13.17 22.55
CA ASN A 78 25.22 -14.47 22.68
C ASN A 78 26.61 -14.40 22.03
#